data_AF-A0A8T4ARC4-F1
#
_entry.id   AF-A0A8T4ARC4-F1
#
_cell.length_a   1.000
_cell.length_b   1.000
_cell.length_c   1.000
_cell.angle_alpha   90.00
_cell.angle_beta   90.00
_cell.angle_gamma   90.00
#
_symmetry.space_group_name_H-M   'P 1'
#
loop_
_entity.id
_entity.type
_entity.pdbx_description
1 polymer ?
#
loop_
_entity_poly.entity_id
_entity_poly.type
_entity_poly.pdbx_seq_one_letter_code
_entity_poly.pdbx_strand_id
1 'polypeptide(L)' 'MAFKITLKERRKVILQTKHDFDIMLNGKVFGQLTYNMTGYIGYLPLPEGGKMDFGETGITAYRRTIASLNREARLMECAA' A
#
# COMPACT_ATOMS: atom_id res chain seq x y z
N MET A 1 -18.23 -4.38 2.62
CA MET A 1 -16.99 -4.98 3.15
C MET A 1 -16.01 -3.83 3.26
N ALA A 2 -15.66 -3.42 4.49
CA ALA A 2 -14.82 -2.26 4.76
C ALA A 2 -13.54 -2.26 3.95
N PHE A 3 -13.42 -1.37 2.96
CA PHE A 3 -12.19 -1.21 2.19
C PHE A 3 -11.10 -0.62 3.11
N LYS A 4 -10.05 -1.38 3.36
CA LYS A 4 -8.94 -1.02 4.24
C LYS A 4 -7.63 -1.56 3.71
N ILE A 5 -6.71 -0.65 3.41
CA ILE A 5 -5.34 -0.94 3.03
C ILE A 5 -4.44 -0.81 4.25
N THR A 6 -3.57 -1.80 4.47
CA THR A 6 -2.48 -1.72 5.45
C THR A 6 -1.17 -2.19 4.85
N LEU A 7 -0.06 -1.66 5.38
CA LEU A 7 1.28 -2.14 5.05
C LEU A 7 1.76 -3.05 6.16
N LYS A 8 2.25 -4.23 5.80
CA LYS A 8 2.87 -5.17 6.72
C LYS A 8 4.32 -5.34 6.34
N GLU A 9 5.23 -5.08 7.27
CA GLU A 9 6.65 -5.25 7.01
C GLU A 9 6.99 -6.73 6.82
N ARG A 10 7.76 -7.04 5.77
CA ARG A 10 8.30 -8.36 5.53
C ARG A 10 9.61 -8.56 6.28
N ARG A 11 9.91 -9.83 6.53
CA ARG A 11 11.21 -10.23 7.05
C ARG A 11 12.27 -9.87 6.01
N LYS A 12 13.24 -9.07 6.45
CA LYS A 12 14.41 -8.68 5.68
C LYS A 12 15.29 -9.89 5.39
N VAL A 13 15.69 -10.06 4.12
CA VAL A 13 16.75 -11.02 3.76
C VAL A 13 18.13 -10.46 4.12
N ILE A 14 19.09 -11.36 4.34
CA ILE A 14 20.41 -11.05 4.95
C ILE A 14 21.15 -9.89 4.27
N LEU A 15 21.00 -9.74 2.94
CA LEU A 15 21.69 -8.71 2.16
C LEU A 15 20.84 -7.47 1.82
N GLN A 16 19.55 -7.45 2.16
CA GLN A 16 18.76 -6.24 1.98
C GLN A 16 19.21 -5.18 2.97
N THR A 17 19.13 -3.90 2.61
CA THR A 17 19.38 -2.78 3.54
C THR A 17 18.07 -2.24 4.11
N LYS A 18 17.03 -2.17 3.27
CA LYS A 18 15.67 -1.74 3.64
C LYS A 18 14.71 -2.94 3.65
N HIS A 19 13.60 -2.78 4.35
CA HIS A 19 12.57 -3.80 4.46
C HIS A 19 11.57 -3.67 3.31
N ASP A 20 11.17 -4.80 2.73
CA ASP A 20 10.01 -4.83 1.83
C ASP A 20 8.71 -4.83 2.64
N PHE A 21 7.60 -4.43 2.02
CA PHE A 21 6.29 -4.42 2.65
C PHE A 21 5.26 -5.21 1.84
N ASP A 22 4.45 -6.01 2.51
CA ASP A 22 3.20 -6.53 1.97
C ASP A 22 2.13 -5.45 2.00
N ILE A 23 1.43 -5.31 0.89
CA ILE A 23 0.23 -4.48 0.77
C ILE A 23 -0.96 -5.40 1.05
N MET A 24 -1.64 -5.14 2.16
CA MET A 24 -2.81 -5.91 2.58
C MET A 24 -4.06 -5.12 2.20
N LEU A 25 -4.97 -5.72 1.44
CA LEU A 25 -6.31 -5.21 1.19
C LEU A 25 -7.31 -6.08 1.94
N ASN A 26 -8.05 -5.48 2.88
CA ASN A 26 -9.07 -6.16 3.68
C ASN A 26 -8.53 -7.41 4.39
N GLY A 27 -7.27 -7.36 4.84
CA GLY A 27 -6.58 -8.47 5.50
C GLY A 27 -6.01 -9.54 4.56
N LYS A 28 -6.18 -9.42 3.24
CA LYS A 28 -5.57 -10.32 2.25
C LYS A 28 -4.38 -9.65 1.57
N VAL A 29 -3.34 -10.42 1.26
CA VAL A 29 -2.19 -9.90 0.51
C VAL A 29 -2.67 -9.54 -0.90
N PHE A 30 -2.54 -8.27 -1.26
CA PHE A 30 -2.87 -7.75 -2.58
C PHE A 30 -1.62 -7.65 -3.47
N GLY A 31 -0.52 -7.20 -2.88
CA GLY A 31 0.73 -6.94 -3.58
C GLY A 31 1.87 -6.68 -2.62
N GLN A 32 2.97 -6.19 -3.15
CA GLN A 32 4.19 -5.92 -2.39
C GLN A 32 4.80 -4.58 -2.81
N LEU A 33 5.41 -3.90 -1.85
CA LEU A 33 6.32 -2.78 -2.06
C LEU A 33 7.74 -3.30 -1.87
N THR A 34 8.54 -3.18 -2.92
CA THR A 34 9.95 -3.55 -2.90
C THR A 34 10.78 -2.27 -2.88
N TYR A 35 11.78 -2.22 -2.00
CA TYR A 35 12.73 -1.11 -2.03
C TYR A 35 13.72 -1.29 -3.17
N ASN A 36 13.78 -0.32 -4.08
CA ASN A 36 14.76 -0.23 -5.14
C ASN A 36 15.98 0.59 -4.67
N MET A 37 16.66 1.35 -5.54
CA MET A 37 17.85 2.10 -5.16
C MET A 37 17.54 3.37 -4.36
N THR A 38 16.45 4.09 -4.71
CA THR A 38 16.12 5.40 -4.12
C THR A 38 14.77 5.40 -3.38
N GLY A 39 13.85 4.52 -3.76
CA GLY A 39 12.50 4.46 -3.19
C GLY A 39 11.85 3.08 -3.27
N TYR A 40 10.59 3.03 -2.86
CA TYR A 40 9.73 1.87 -2.93
C TYR A 40 8.93 1.88 -4.24
N ILE A 41 8.79 0.70 -4.84
CA ILE A 41 7.99 0.48 -6.03
C ILE A 41 6.94 -0.57 -5.73
N GLY A 42 5.70 -0.29 -6.14
CA GLY A 42 4.61 -1.26 -6.17
C GLY A 42 3.26 -0.59 -6.40
N TYR A 43 2.22 -1.41 -6.49
CA TYR A 43 0.89 -0.95 -6.87
C TYR A 43 -0.04 -0.92 -5.66
N LEU A 44 -0.70 0.22 -5.42
CA LEU A 44 -1.77 0.30 -4.42
C LEU A 44 -3.13 -0.02 -5.05
N PRO A 45 -4.00 -0.78 -4.36
CA PRO A 45 -5.38 -0.97 -4.79
C PRO A 45 -6.18 0.32 -4.64
N LEU A 46 -7.08 0.59 -5.57
CA LEU A 46 -8.04 1.69 -5.50
C LEU A 46 -9.41 1.19 -5.02
N PRO A 47 -10.20 2.03 -4.32
CA PRO A 47 -11.57 1.71 -3.92
C PRO A 47 -12.48 1.31 -5.09
N GLU A 48 -12.25 1.90 -6.27
CA GLU A 48 -13.04 1.69 -7.48
C GLU A 48 -12.68 0.39 -8.25
N GLY A 49 -11.75 -0.42 -7.73
CA GLY A 49 -11.35 -1.70 -8.34
C GLY A 49 -10.13 -1.64 -9.27
N GLY A 50 -9.42 -0.50 -9.30
CA GLY A 50 -8.18 -0.30 -10.06
C GLY A 50 -6.89 -0.54 -9.27
N LYS A 51 -5.75 -0.32 -9.95
CA LYS A 51 -4.41 -0.28 -9.36
C LYS A 51 -3.77 1.07 -9.67
N MET A 52 -3.16 1.70 -8.67
CA MET A 52 -2.43 2.95 -8.83
C MET A 52 -0.93 2.68 -8.74
N ASP A 53 -0.22 3.11 -9.77
CA ASP A 53 1.25 3.13 -9.79
C ASP A 53 1.74 4.51 -9.32
N PHE A 54 2.63 4.52 -8.34
CA PHE A 54 3.26 5.74 -7.83
C PHE A 54 4.68 5.92 -8.38
N GLY A 55 5.17 4.97 -9.17
CA GLY A 55 6.58 4.88 -9.50
C GLY A 55 7.44 4.66 -8.26
N GLU A 56 8.69 5.14 -8.32
CA GLU A 56 9.64 5.03 -7.22
C GLU A 56 9.52 6.21 -6.25
N THR A 57 8.98 5.95 -5.05
CA THR A 57 8.80 7.00 -4.03
C THR A 57 9.10 6.52 -2.61
N GLY A 58 9.31 7.43 -1.67
CA GLY A 58 9.55 7.09 -0.27
C GLY A 58 8.33 6.44 0.41
N ILE A 59 8.56 5.57 1.40
CA ILE A 59 7.49 4.87 2.16
C ILE A 59 6.48 5.82 2.80
N THR A 60 6.91 7.02 3.18
CA THR A 60 6.04 8.05 3.76
C THR A 60 4.99 8.52 2.77
N ALA A 61 5.30 8.60 1.48
CA ALA A 61 4.34 8.94 0.44
C ALA A 61 3.25 7.86 0.35
N TYR A 62 3.63 6.59 0.24
CA TYR A 62 2.71 5.45 0.26
C TYR A 62 1.80 5.46 1.50
N ARG A 63 2.35 5.69 2.71
CA ARG A 63 1.56 5.75 3.95
C ARG A 63 0.53 6.88 3.93
N ARG A 64 0.89 8.06 3.42
CA ARG A 64 -0.04 9.20 3.28
C ARG A 64 -1.16 8.88 2.31
N THR A 65 -0.83 8.31 1.14
CA THR A 65 -1.84 7.91 0.15
C THR A 65 -2.79 6.86 0.71
N ILE A 66 -2.27 5.82 1.36
CA ILE A 66 -3.09 4.78 2.00
C ILE A 66 -4.08 5.38 3.01
N ALA A 67 -3.64 6.37 3.80
CA ALA A 67 -4.52 7.06 4.73
C ALA A 67 -5.64 7.84 3.99
N SER A 68 -5.34 8.47 2.85
CA SER A 68 -6.35 9.13 2.01
C SER A 68 -7.35 8.13 1.44
N LEU A 69 -6.87 7.05 0.81
CA LEU A 69 -7.71 6.03 0.20
C LEU A 69 -8.62 5.34 1.23
N ASN A 70 -8.10 5.04 2.42
CA ASN A 70 -8.91 4.49 3.50
C ASN A 70 -9.98 5.47 3.99
N ARG A 71 -9.69 6.78 3.98
CA ARG A 71 -10.67 7.82 4.35
C ARG A 71 -11.74 7.96 3.28
N GLU A 72 -11.35 8.02 2.02
CA GLU A 72 -12.26 8.11 0.86
C GLU A 72 -13.21 6.90 0.82
N ALA A 73 -12.65 5.71 0.96
CA ALA A 73 -13.43 4.48 1.06
C ALA A 73 -14.47 4.52 2.18
N ARG A 74 -14.07 4.96 3.38
CA ARG A 74 -15.00 5.09 4.52
C ARG A 74 -16.13 6.08 4.25
N LEU A 75 -15.85 7.17 3.51
CA LEU A 75 -16.87 8.14 3.13
C LEU A 75 -17.84 7.54 2.10
N MET A 76 -17.34 6.81 1.10
CA MET A 76 -18.18 6.12 0.12
C MET A 76 -19.08 5.07 0.77
N GLU A 77 -18.56 4.28 1.71
CA GLU A 77 -19.36 3.28 2.44
C GLU A 77 -20.45 3.89 3.34
N CYS A 78 -20.30 5.14 3.76
CA CYS A 78 -21.31 5.83 4.57
C CYS A 78 -22.38 6.52 3.73
N ALA A 79 -22.13 6.70 2.42
CA ALA A 79 -23.05 7.33 1.48
C ALA A 79 -23.91 6.32 0.70
N ALA A 80 -23.61 5.03 0.82
CA ALA A 80 -24.35 3.90 0.24
C ALA A 80 -25.24 3.22 1.28
#